data_AF-A0A2R6AZK3-F1
#
_entry.id   AF-A0A2R6AZK3-F1
#
_cell.length_a   1.000
_cell.length_b   1.000
_cell.length_c   1.000
_cell.angle_alpha   90.00
_cell.angle_beta   90.00
_cell.angle_gamma   90.00
#
_symmetry.space_group_name_H-M   'P 1'
#
loop_
_entity.id
_entity.type
_entity.pdbx_description
1 polymer ?
#
loop_
_entity_poly.entity_id
_entity_poly.type
_entity_poly.pdbx_seq_one_letter_code
_entity_poly.pdbx_strand_id
1 'polypeptide(L)'
;MSRVVSIKVVYAKWCPHCNPLTLEAMEKASSELGAKLELYDIDNPEQVKVADRLVEKYGEWSEDYVIPQVFFEYDDGKVEHVLTGQRTGVSATRQKIEELLKSEKYAKLKSAVQR
;
A
#
# COMPACT_ATOMS: atom_id res chain seq x y z
N MET A 1 -16.08 0.08 13.52
CA MET A 1 -14.71 0.43 13.11
C MET A 1 -14.69 0.23 11.61
N SER A 2 -14.34 1.26 10.84
CA SER A 2 -14.40 1.22 9.37
C SER A 2 -13.51 0.08 8.84
N ARG A 3 -14.03 -0.72 7.92
CA ARG A 3 -13.29 -1.86 7.34
C ARG A 3 -12.48 -1.37 6.14
N VAL A 4 -11.33 -1.99 5.90
CA VAL A 4 -10.58 -1.75 4.66
C VAL A 4 -11.31 -2.46 3.52
N VAL A 5 -11.69 -1.72 2.48
CA VAL A 5 -12.36 -2.26 1.28
C VAL A 5 -11.41 -2.38 0.10
N SER A 6 -10.34 -1.58 0.07
CA SER A 6 -9.30 -1.69 -0.94
C SER A 6 -7.91 -1.37 -0.37
N ILE A 7 -6.92 -2.13 -0.84
CA ILE A 7 -5.50 -1.84 -0.69
C ILE A 7 -4.98 -1.41 -2.06
N LYS A 8 -4.51 -0.17 -2.15
CA LYS A 8 -3.96 0.41 -3.38
C LYS A 8 -2.45 0.48 -3.28
N VAL A 9 -1.73 -0.03 -4.28
CA VAL A 9 -0.26 -0.04 -4.31
C VAL A 9 0.23 0.66 -5.56
N VAL A 10 1.00 1.73 -5.37
CA VAL A 10 1.76 2.39 -6.44
C VAL A 10 3.13 1.74 -6.49
N TYR A 11 3.51 1.22 -7.66
CA TYR A 11 4.70 0.38 -7.79
C TYR A 11 5.30 0.44 -9.20
N ALA A 12 6.46 -0.21 -9.36
CA ALA A 12 7.03 -0.54 -10.66
C ALA A 12 7.59 -1.97 -10.64
N LYS A 13 7.57 -2.66 -11.77
CA LYS A 13 8.04 -4.06 -11.86
C LYS A 13 9.54 -4.23 -11.65
N TRP A 14 10.32 -3.23 -12.04
CA TRP A 14 11.79 -3.22 -11.90
C TRP A 14 12.24 -2.85 -10.49
N CYS A 15 11.35 -2.35 -9.63
CA CYS A 15 11.71 -1.86 -8.31
C CYS A 15 11.80 -3.00 -7.28
N PRO A 16 12.98 -3.26 -6.67
CA PRO A 16 13.16 -4.37 -5.73
C PRO A 16 12.46 -4.15 -4.37
N HIS A 17 12.09 -2.91 -4.06
CA HIS A 17 11.25 -2.58 -2.91
C HIS A 17 9.79 -2.94 -3.16
N CYS A 18 9.37 -2.92 -4.42
CA CYS A 18 8.02 -3.24 -4.86
C CYS A 18 7.86 -4.75 -5.05
N ASN A 19 8.59 -5.30 -6.01
CA ASN A 19 8.42 -6.67 -6.51
C ASN A 19 9.64 -7.54 -6.16
N PRO A 20 9.48 -8.67 -5.46
CA PRO A 20 8.22 -9.21 -4.93
C PRO A 20 7.79 -8.61 -3.58
N LEU A 21 8.70 -7.90 -2.89
CA LEU A 21 8.59 -7.62 -1.44
C LEU A 21 7.27 -7.00 -0.98
N THR A 22 6.89 -5.84 -1.51
CA THR A 22 5.67 -5.13 -1.08
C THR A 22 4.43 -5.77 -1.69
N LEU A 23 4.52 -6.26 -2.93
CA LEU A 23 3.39 -6.89 -3.62
C LEU A 23 2.92 -8.16 -2.90
N GLU A 24 3.82 -9.08 -2.54
CA GLU A 24 3.46 -10.30 -1.80
C GLU A 24 2.88 -9.98 -0.42
N ALA A 25 3.46 -8.99 0.27
CA ALA A 25 2.97 -8.55 1.57
C ALA A 25 1.54 -7.98 1.48
N MET A 26 1.27 -7.17 0.45
CA MET A 26 -0.05 -6.55 0.26
C MET A 26 -1.07 -7.53 -0.32
N GLU A 27 -0.64 -8.52 -1.10
CA GLU A 27 -1.49 -9.64 -1.51
C GLU A 27 -1.96 -10.43 -0.28
N LYS A 28 -1.03 -10.80 0.60
CA LYS A 28 -1.39 -11.43 1.88
C LYS A 28 -2.33 -10.55 2.69
N ALA A 29 -2.04 -9.26 2.81
CA ALA A 29 -2.88 -8.34 3.56
C ALA A 29 -4.29 -8.20 2.96
N SER A 30 -4.40 -8.18 1.64
CA SER A 30 -5.70 -8.10 0.95
C SER A 30 -6.58 -9.31 1.26
N SER A 31 -5.98 -10.50 1.28
CA SER A 31 -6.64 -11.75 1.66
C SER A 31 -7.06 -11.74 3.14
N GLU A 32 -6.15 -11.36 4.04
CA GLU A 32 -6.42 -11.30 5.48
C GLU A 32 -7.49 -10.25 5.85
N LEU A 33 -7.57 -9.16 5.11
CA LEU A 33 -8.53 -8.08 5.34
C LEU A 33 -9.82 -8.20 4.50
N GLY A 34 -9.92 -9.20 3.62
CA GLY A 34 -11.05 -9.32 2.69
C GLY A 34 -11.21 -8.09 1.77
N ALA A 35 -10.09 -7.42 1.46
CA ALA A 35 -10.06 -6.17 0.70
C ALA A 35 -9.62 -6.42 -0.75
N LYS A 36 -10.07 -5.58 -1.68
CA LYS A 36 -9.61 -5.61 -3.07
C LYS A 36 -8.17 -5.10 -3.16
N LEU A 37 -7.27 -5.86 -3.78
CA LEU A 37 -5.94 -5.37 -4.14
C LEU A 37 -5.98 -4.64 -5.50
N GLU A 38 -5.55 -3.38 -5.51
CA GLU A 38 -5.44 -2.56 -6.71
C GLU A 38 -3.98 -2.14 -6.92
N LEU A 39 -3.43 -2.46 -8.08
CA LEU A 39 -2.04 -2.23 -8.41
C LEU A 39 -1.94 -1.17 -9.51
N TYR A 40 -1.12 -0.15 -9.27
CA TYR A 40 -0.86 0.94 -10.20
C TYR A 40 0.62 0.97 -10.56
N ASP A 41 0.95 0.40 -11.71
CA ASP A 41 2.29 0.35 -12.29
C ASP A 41 2.63 1.70 -12.93
N ILE A 42 3.64 2.40 -12.41
CA ILE A 42 4.04 3.72 -12.93
C ILE A 42 4.65 3.64 -14.34
N ASP A 43 5.06 2.44 -14.78
CA ASP A 43 5.51 2.22 -16.16
C ASP A 43 4.33 2.09 -17.15
N ASN A 44 3.08 1.99 -16.65
CA ASN A 44 1.88 1.94 -17.48
C ASN A 44 1.25 3.34 -17.63
N PRO A 45 1.14 3.91 -18.86
CA PRO A 45 0.64 5.27 -19.09
C PRO A 45 -0.78 5.58 -18.61
N GLU A 46 -1.66 4.58 -18.49
CA GLU A 46 -3.01 4.77 -17.97
C GLU A 46 -3.03 4.71 -16.43
N GLN A 47 -2.21 3.84 -15.85
CA GLN A 47 -2.14 3.64 -14.41
C GLN A 47 -1.32 4.72 -13.71
N VAL A 48 -0.26 5.25 -14.35
CA VAL A 48 0.56 6.34 -13.79
C VAL A 48 -0.28 7.58 -13.48
N LYS A 49 -1.25 7.93 -14.34
CA LYS A 49 -2.17 9.06 -14.08
C LYS A 49 -3.07 8.84 -12.86
N VAL A 50 -3.35 7.58 -12.51
CA VAL A 50 -4.11 7.24 -11.30
C VAL A 50 -3.19 7.22 -10.10
N ALA A 51 -1.99 6.65 -10.24
CA ALA A 51 -0.93 6.66 -9.23
C ALA A 51 -0.58 8.09 -8.80
N ASP A 52 -0.31 8.99 -9.75
CA ASP A 52 0.06 10.37 -9.48
C ASP A 52 -1.03 11.09 -8.69
N ARG A 53 -2.29 10.99 -9.11
CA ARG A 53 -3.43 11.58 -8.38
C ARG A 53 -3.61 10.98 -6.99
N LEU A 54 -3.35 9.69 -6.83
CA LEU A 54 -3.43 9.00 -5.54
C LEU A 54 -2.34 9.50 -4.58
N VAL A 55 -1.10 9.59 -5.06
CA VAL A 55 0.06 10.07 -4.28
C VAL A 55 -0.07 11.56 -3.98
N GLU A 56 -0.46 12.39 -4.96
CA GLU A 56 -0.68 13.84 -4.79
C GLU A 56 -1.71 14.13 -3.70
N LYS A 57 -2.80 13.35 -3.66
CA LYS A 57 -3.91 13.62 -2.74
C LYS A 57 -3.72 13.03 -1.35
N TYR A 58 -3.07 11.87 -1.24
CA TYR A 58 -3.05 11.10 0.01
C TYR A 58 -1.66 10.65 0.46
N GLY A 59 -0.65 10.71 -0.40
CA GLY A 59 0.66 10.10 -0.18
C GLY A 59 1.78 11.10 0.02
N GLU A 60 3.00 10.62 -0.17
CA GLU A 60 4.21 11.43 -0.15
C GLU A 60 4.52 11.90 -1.58
N TRP A 61 3.92 13.02 -1.97
CA TRP A 61 4.10 13.60 -3.30
C TRP A 61 5.40 14.39 -3.45
N SER A 62 6.05 14.17 -4.59
CA SER A 62 7.12 14.99 -5.16
C SER A 62 7.23 14.67 -6.65
N GLU A 63 7.90 15.51 -7.45
CA GLU A 63 8.15 15.23 -8.87
C GLU A 63 8.80 13.85 -9.10
N ASP A 64 9.67 13.42 -8.18
CA ASP A 64 10.28 12.08 -8.17
C ASP A 64 9.91 11.31 -6.89
N TYR A 65 8.61 11.11 -6.67
CA TYR A 65 8.12 10.42 -5.48
C TYR A 65 8.66 9.00 -5.35
N VAL A 66 8.85 8.57 -4.09
CA VAL A 66 9.39 7.25 -3.79
C VAL A 66 8.30 6.20 -3.94
N ILE A 67 8.63 5.12 -4.63
CA ILE A 67 7.83 3.90 -4.70
C ILE A 67 8.49 2.75 -3.92
N PRO A 68 7.73 1.79 -3.38
CA PRO A 68 6.27 1.71 -3.42
C PRO A 68 5.60 2.67 -2.43
N GLN A 69 4.37 3.08 -2.73
CA GLN A 69 3.46 3.67 -1.75
C GLN A 69 2.18 2.84 -1.63
N VAL A 70 1.71 2.62 -0.39
CA VAL A 70 0.53 1.80 -0.10
C VAL A 70 -0.52 2.63 0.62
N PHE A 71 -1.77 2.45 0.20
CA PHE A 71 -2.93 3.13 0.75
C PHE A 71 -4.01 2.13 1.12
N PHE A 72 -4.68 2.38 2.24
CA PHE A 72 -5.91 1.69 2.63
C PHE A 72 -7.10 2.61 2.37
N GLU A 73 -8.06 2.12 1.60
CA GLU A 73 -9.38 2.73 1.44
C GLU A 73 -10.36 2.02 2.36
N TYR A 74 -11.09 2.81 3.14
CA TYR A 74 -12.09 2.35 4.11
C TYR A 74 -13.50 2.43 3.52
N ASP A 75 -14.44 1.67 4.10
CA ASP A 75 -15.85 1.66 3.66
C ASP A 75 -16.60 2.98 3.84
N ASP A 76 -16.07 3.89 4.66
CA ASP A 76 -16.55 5.27 4.81
C ASP A 76 -15.96 6.23 3.75
N GLY A 77 -15.17 5.72 2.80
CA GLY A 77 -14.53 6.48 1.73
C GLY A 77 -13.24 7.18 2.15
N LYS A 78 -12.78 7.04 3.40
CA LYS A 78 -11.48 7.54 3.82
C LYS A 78 -10.37 6.76 3.12
N VAL A 79 -9.35 7.47 2.62
CA VAL A 79 -8.11 6.87 2.13
C VAL A 79 -6.98 7.29 3.06
N GLU A 80 -6.17 6.33 3.48
CA GLU A 80 -5.02 6.56 4.36
C GLU A 80 -3.76 5.97 3.75
N HIS A 81 -2.70 6.75 3.71
CA HIS A 81 -1.36 6.30 3.35
C HIS A 81 -0.70 5.58 4.53
N VAL A 82 -0.22 4.35 4.30
CA VAL A 82 0.26 3.45 5.36
C VAL A 82 1.71 2.98 5.19
N LEU A 83 2.30 3.14 4.02
CA LEU A 83 3.68 2.72 3.74
C LEU A 83 4.26 3.49 2.57
N THR A 84 5.45 4.03 2.74
CA THR A 84 6.34 4.44 1.65
C THR A 84 7.66 3.67 1.73
N GLY A 85 8.18 3.28 0.55
CA GLY A 85 9.48 2.65 0.39
C GLY A 85 10.61 3.46 1.03
N GLN A 86 11.62 2.78 1.57
CA GLN A 86 12.72 3.43 2.28
C GLN A 86 13.93 3.59 1.36
N ARG A 87 14.37 4.85 1.15
CA ARG A 87 15.57 5.17 0.34
C ARG A 87 16.86 4.55 0.89
N THR A 88 16.88 4.19 2.18
CA THR A 88 18.02 3.55 2.85
C THR A 88 18.23 2.09 2.46
N GLY A 89 17.25 1.44 1.82
CA GLY A 89 17.40 0.11 1.24
C GLY A 89 16.21 -0.83 1.44
N VAL A 90 16.26 -1.96 0.72
CA VAL A 90 15.18 -2.97 0.69
C VAL A 90 14.92 -3.55 2.09
N SER A 91 15.96 -3.75 2.90
CA SER A 91 15.83 -4.24 4.28
C SER A 91 15.04 -3.29 5.19
N ALA A 92 15.26 -1.98 5.05
CA ALA A 92 14.49 -0.99 5.81
C ALA A 92 13.02 -0.95 5.37
N THR A 93 12.76 -1.15 4.06
CA THR A 93 11.39 -1.27 3.55
C THR A 93 10.70 -2.52 4.09
N ARG A 94 11.40 -3.66 4.14
CA ARG A 94 10.88 -4.89 4.76
C ARG A 94 10.52 -4.67 6.23
N GLN A 95 11.37 -4.00 6.99
CA GLN A 95 11.09 -3.68 8.39
C GLN A 95 9.81 -2.86 8.53
N LYS A 96 9.62 -1.82 7.70
CA LYS A 96 8.38 -1.01 7.70
C LYS A 96 7.13 -1.81 7.36
N ILE A 97 7.22 -2.74 6.41
CA ILE A 97 6.13 -3.66 6.10
C ILE A 97 5.81 -4.54 7.31
N GLU A 98 6.82 -5.11 7.96
CA GLU A 98 6.61 -5.93 9.15
C GLU A 98 6.00 -5.13 10.32
N GLU A 99 6.46 -3.90 10.55
CA GLU A 99 5.89 -2.99 11.54
C GLU A 99 4.41 -2.72 11.27
N LEU A 100 4.04 -2.44 10.02
CA LEU A 100 2.65 -2.25 9.60
C LEU A 100 1.81 -3.50 9.91
N LEU A 101 2.27 -4.68 9.47
CA LEU A 101 1.52 -5.95 9.61
C LEU A 101 1.48 -6.49 11.05
N LYS A 102 2.41 -6.07 11.91
CA LYS A 102 2.43 -6.40 13.36
C LYS A 102 1.73 -5.34 14.21
N SER A 103 1.32 -4.21 13.63
CA SER A 103 0.71 -3.12 14.38
C SER A 103 -0.62 -3.51 15.02
N GLU A 104 -0.92 -2.93 16.19
CA GLU A 104 -2.23 -3.09 16.85
C GLU A 104 -3.38 -2.64 15.93
N LYS A 105 -3.13 -1.60 15.12
CA LYS A 105 -4.09 -1.12 14.13
C LYS A 105 -4.44 -2.22 13.14
N TYR A 106 -3.44 -2.86 12.54
CA TYR A 106 -3.65 -3.95 11.59
C TYR A 106 -4.33 -5.16 12.24
N ALA A 107 -3.95 -5.51 13.47
CA ALA A 107 -4.63 -6.57 14.23
C ALA A 107 -6.13 -6.28 14.43
N LYS A 108 -6.49 -5.04 14.81
CA LYS A 108 -7.89 -4.61 14.94
C LYS A 108 -8.65 -4.67 13.62
N LEU A 109 -8.01 -4.28 12.51
CA LEU A 109 -8.62 -4.36 11.17
C LEU A 109 -8.93 -5.81 10.79
N LYS A 110 -8.00 -6.76 11.03
CA LYS A 110 -8.24 -8.19 10.80
C LYS A 110 -9.40 -8.74 11.61
N SER A 111 -9.47 -8.40 12.91
CA SER A 111 -10.56 -8.86 13.77
C SER A 111 -11.92 -8.31 13.37
N ALA A 112 -11.99 -7.18 12.65
CA ALA A 112 -13.24 -6.59 12.16
C ALA A 112 -13.82 -7.36 10.96
N VAL A 113 -13.01 -8.15 10.25
CA VAL A 113 -13.43 -8.95 9.08
C VAL A 113 -13.97 -10.32 9.50
N GLN A 114 -13.51 -10.84 10.64
CA GLN A 114 -13.87 -12.15 11.17
C GLN A 114 -15.14 -12.16 12.06
N ARG A 115 -15.81 -11.01 12.17
CA ARG A 115 -17.06 -10.84 12.93
C ARG A 115 -18.24 -10.72 11.99
#